data_AF-M5NWH1-F1
#
_entry.id   AF-M5NWH1-F1
#
_cell.length_a   1.000
_cell.length_b   1.000
_cell.length_c   1.000
_cell.angle_alpha   90.00
_cell.angle_beta   90.00
_cell.angle_gamma   90.00
#
_symmetry.space_group_name_H-M   'P 1'
#
loop_
_entity.id
_entity.type
_entity.pdbx_description
1 polymer ?
#
loop_
_entity_poly.entity_id
_entity_poly.type
_entity_poly.pdbx_seq_one_letter_code
_entity_poly.pdbx_strand_id
1 'polypeptide(L)'
;MFIKKQTKKMVIEVFHNSLDEMWETIKRLEQEGWSGNTRVSVVGMPLFELKLRNDEEVKRFKELYQTTKVQEPEGDSLFYDCPDVLYTIHEREIK
;
A
#
# COMPACT_ATOMS: atom_id res chain seq x y z
N MET A 1 27.05 -4.82 22.07
CA MET A 1 26.08 -5.92 21.94
C MET A 1 24.69 -5.31 21.89
N PHE A 2 23.97 -5.46 20.78
CA PHE A 2 22.61 -4.94 20.64
C PHE A 2 21.63 -6.11 20.80
N ILE A 3 20.88 -6.12 21.90
CA ILE A 3 19.77 -7.07 22.06
C ILE A 3 18.55 -6.42 21.42
N LYS A 4 18.09 -6.95 20.29
CA LYS A 4 16.83 -6.53 19.65
C LYS A 4 15.69 -7.35 20.25
N LYS A 5 14.83 -6.69 21.03
CA LYS A 5 13.58 -7.30 21.53
C LYS A 5 12.75 -7.74 20.31
N GLN A 6 12.35 -9.01 20.26
CA GLN A 6 11.43 -9.51 19.24
C GLN A 6 10.00 -9.42 19.76
N THR A 7 9.21 -8.50 19.23
CA THR A 7 7.75 -8.46 19.41
C THR A 7 7.09 -9.10 18.19
N LYS A 8 6.10 -9.98 18.39
CA LYS A 8 5.29 -10.50 17.28
C LYS A 8 4.39 -9.38 16.76
N LYS A 9 4.38 -9.20 15.44
CA LYS A 9 3.53 -8.22 14.77
C LYS A 9 2.57 -8.91 13.82
N MET A 10 1.32 -8.48 13.82
CA MET A 10 0.38 -8.72 12.74
C MET A 10 0.62 -7.69 11.65
N VAL A 11 0.58 -8.11 10.40
CA VAL A 11 0.70 -7.23 9.23
C VAL A 11 -0.56 -7.40 8.39
N ILE A 12 -1.14 -6.29 7.94
CA ILE A 12 -2.19 -6.28 6.95
C ILE A 12 -1.78 -5.41 5.77
N GLU A 13 -2.27 -5.81 4.61
CA GLU A 13 -2.04 -5.19 3.31
C GLU A 13 -3.40 -4.75 2.78
N VAL A 14 -3.54 -3.49 2.39
CA VAL A 14 -4.83 -2.91 1.98
C VAL A 14 -4.69 -2.22 0.64
N PHE A 15 -5.56 -2.60 -0.30
CA PHE A 15 -5.72 -1.94 -1.58
C PHE A 15 -6.89 -0.96 -1.52
N HIS A 16 -6.76 0.18 -2.20
CA HIS A 16 -7.75 1.27 -2.17
C HIS A 16 -8.14 1.67 -3.59
N ASN A 17 -9.39 2.09 -3.78
CA ASN A 17 -9.90 2.52 -5.07
C ASN A 17 -9.81 4.03 -5.29
N SER A 18 -9.54 4.80 -4.23
CA SER A 18 -9.35 6.25 -4.27
C SER A 18 -8.45 6.73 -3.13
N LEU A 19 -7.88 7.93 -3.29
CA LEU A 19 -7.08 8.56 -2.23
C LEU A 19 -7.92 8.89 -0.99
N ASP A 20 -9.17 9.31 -1.16
CA ASP A 20 -10.07 9.62 -0.04
C ASP A 20 -10.33 8.38 0.81
N GLU A 21 -10.69 7.26 0.17
CA GLU A 21 -10.87 5.96 0.82
C GLU A 21 -9.61 5.51 1.57
N MET A 22 -8.44 5.72 0.96
CA MET A 22 -7.16 5.39 1.56
C MET A 22 -6.93 6.18 2.86
N TRP A 23 -7.14 7.50 2.84
CA TRP A 23 -6.96 8.34 4.01
C TRP A 23 -7.96 8.04 5.13
N GLU A 24 -9.22 7.77 4.78
CA GLU A 24 -10.23 7.35 5.75
C GLU A 24 -9.88 6.00 6.39
N THR A 25 -9.41 5.04 5.57
CA THR A 25 -9.01 3.72 6.05
C THR A 25 -7.79 3.81 6.96
N ILE A 26 -6.76 4.59 6.62
CA ILE A 26 -5.59 4.82 7.48
C ILE A 26 -6.04 5.37 8.84
N LYS A 27 -6.87 6.42 8.86
CA LYS A 27 -7.36 7.03 10.11
C LYS A 27 -8.15 6.04 10.97
N ARG A 28 -9.01 5.23 10.35
CA ARG A 28 -9.78 4.18 11.05
C ARG A 28 -8.86 3.13 11.66
N LEU A 29 -7.88 2.64 10.89
CA LEU A 29 -6.92 1.63 11.36
C LEU A 29 -6.07 2.16 12.52
N GLU A 30 -5.64 3.43 12.46
CA GLU A 30 -4.92 4.07 13.57
C GLU A 30 -5.76 4.11 14.86
N GLN A 31 -7.06 4.40 14.76
CA GLN A 31 -7.99 4.37 15.91
C GLN A 31 -8.18 2.96 16.49
N GLU A 32 -8.08 1.92 15.64
CA GLU A 32 -8.13 0.50 16.03
C GLU A 32 -6.78 -0.02 16.59
N GLY A 33 -5.77 0.85 16.69
CA GLY A 33 -4.46 0.53 17.24
C GLY A 33 -3.49 -0.12 16.25
N TRP A 34 -3.75 0.01 14.94
CA TRP A 34 -2.77 -0.29 13.91
C TRP A 34 -1.81 0.89 13.72
N SER A 35 -0.65 0.64 13.13
CA SER A 35 0.21 1.71 12.64
C SER A 35 -0.44 2.41 11.44
N GLY A 36 0.04 3.61 11.13
CA GLY A 36 -0.13 4.19 9.79
C GLY A 36 0.56 3.34 8.72
N ASN A 37 0.62 3.87 7.49
CA ASN A 37 1.31 3.18 6.39
C ASN A 37 2.80 3.00 6.71
N THR A 38 3.26 1.75 6.81
CA THR A 38 4.67 1.42 7.06
C THR A 38 5.49 1.32 5.78
N ARG A 39 4.83 1.35 4.61
CA ARG A 39 5.51 1.33 3.33
C ARG A 39 6.13 2.71 3.06
N VAL A 40 7.44 2.80 3.25
CA VAL A 40 8.24 4.02 3.06
C VAL A 40 9.44 3.76 2.15
N SER A 41 9.88 4.80 1.45
CA SER A 41 11.14 4.78 0.69
C SER A 41 12.36 4.76 1.62
N VAL A 42 13.55 4.58 1.04
CA VAL A 42 14.83 4.62 1.77
C VAL A 42 15.10 5.95 2.48
N VAL A 43 14.45 7.03 2.05
CA VAL A 43 14.53 8.37 2.67
C VAL A 43 13.34 8.68 3.60
N GLY A 44 12.48 7.68 3.88
CA GLY A 44 11.36 7.82 4.80
C GLY A 44 10.09 8.44 4.22
N MET A 45 10.04 8.71 2.91
CA MET A 45 8.80 9.19 2.27
C MET A 45 7.77 8.06 2.15
N PRO A 46 6.51 8.24 2.59
CA PRO A 46 5.45 7.26 2.42
C PRO A 46 5.22 6.91 0.95
N LEU A 47 4.99 5.63 0.68
CA LEU A 47 4.71 5.10 -0.66
C LEU A 47 3.32 4.47 -0.67
N PHE A 48 2.44 5.05 -1.49
CA PHE A 48 1.05 4.61 -1.63
C PHE A 48 0.78 3.89 -2.94
N GLU A 49 1.68 3.99 -3.92
CA GLU A 49 1.47 3.42 -5.25
C GLU A 49 2.27 2.13 -5.42
N LEU A 50 1.61 1.08 -5.92
CA LEU A 50 2.24 -0.14 -6.39
C LEU A 50 2.13 -0.17 -7.91
N LYS A 51 3.26 0.12 -8.57
CA LYS A 51 3.36 0.15 -10.03
C LYS A 51 3.25 -1.25 -10.63
N LEU A 52 2.40 -1.39 -11.65
CA LEU A 52 2.24 -2.59 -12.48
C LEU A 52 2.95 -2.33 -13.81
N ARG A 53 4.14 -2.90 -13.97
CA ARG A 53 5.13 -2.53 -14.98
C ARG A 53 4.87 -3.13 -16.36
N ASN A 54 3.97 -4.11 -16.46
CA ASN A 54 3.63 -4.78 -17.72
C ASN A 54 2.20 -5.34 -17.72
N ASP A 55 1.70 -5.68 -18.90
CA ASP A 55 0.34 -6.19 -19.10
C ASP A 55 0.06 -7.50 -18.36
N GLU A 56 1.09 -8.33 -18.15
CA GLU A 56 0.94 -9.59 -17.40
C GLU A 56 0.70 -9.34 -15.92
N GLU A 57 1.42 -8.39 -15.32
CA GLU A 57 1.19 -7.95 -13.93
C GLU A 57 -0.20 -7.36 -13.76
N VAL A 58 -0.64 -6.52 -14.70
CA VAL A 58 -2.01 -5.96 -14.69
C VAL A 58 -3.06 -7.08 -14.78
N LYS A 59 -2.87 -8.05 -15.68
CA LYS A 59 -3.78 -9.18 -15.84
C LYS A 59 -3.87 -10.02 -14.57
N ARG A 60 -2.73 -10.46 -14.04
CA ARG A 60 -2.66 -11.26 -12.80
C ARG A 60 -3.27 -10.53 -11.61
N PHE A 61 -3.04 -9.22 -11.50
CA PHE A 61 -3.62 -8.40 -10.45
C PHE A 61 -5.14 -8.39 -10.52
N LYS A 62 -5.71 -8.13 -11.71
CA LYS A 62 -7.16 -8.10 -11.93
C LYS A 62 -7.81 -9.47 -11.68
N GLU A 63 -7.11 -10.58 -11.94
CA GLU A 63 -7.58 -11.93 -11.65
C GLU A 63 -7.70 -12.19 -10.13
N LEU A 64 -6.72 -11.73 -9.34
CA LEU A 64 -6.68 -11.91 -7.89
C LEU A 64 -7.56 -10.92 -7.12
N TYR A 65 -7.60 -9.66 -7.57
CA TYR A 65 -8.23 -8.54 -6.86
C TYR A 65 -9.30 -7.87 -7.73
N GLN A 66 -10.36 -8.63 -8.03
CA GLN A 66 -11.39 -8.26 -9.01
C GLN A 66 -12.13 -6.95 -8.70
N THR A 67 -12.17 -6.53 -7.44
CA THR A 67 -12.86 -5.30 -6.98
C THR A 67 -11.94 -4.09 -6.87
N THR A 68 -10.63 -4.26 -7.06
CA THR A 68 -9.65 -3.17 -6.93
C THR A 68 -9.44 -2.47 -8.27
N LYS A 69 -9.53 -1.14 -8.25
CA LYS A 69 -9.29 -0.28 -9.40
C LYS A 69 -7.80 -0.18 -9.68
N VAL A 70 -7.42 -0.53 -10.90
CA VAL A 70 -6.12 -0.16 -11.47
C VAL A 70 -6.24 1.26 -12.02
N GLN A 71 -5.33 2.13 -11.59
CA GLN A 71 -5.20 3.49 -12.09
C GLN A 71 -4.43 3.44 -13.40
N GLU A 72 -4.96 4.15 -14.41
CA GLU A 72 -4.29 4.27 -15.70
C GLU A 72 -3.24 5.38 -15.64
N PRO A 73 -2.13 5.27 -16.39
CA PRO A 73 -1.09 6.29 -16.42
C PRO A 73 -1.63 7.64 -16.90
N GLU A 74 -1.11 8.73 -16.34
CA GLU A 74 -1.38 10.07 -16.85
C GLU A 74 -0.53 10.29 -18.11
N GLY A 75 -1.18 10.46 -19.27
CA GLY A 75 -0.57 10.32 -20.60
C GLY A 75 0.67 11.17 -20.90
N ASP A 76 0.93 12.25 -20.16
CA ASP A 76 2.09 13.14 -20.35
C ASP A 76 3.08 13.12 -19.15
N SER A 77 2.87 12.27 -18.14
CA SER A 77 3.72 12.24 -16.95
C SER A 77 4.93 11.32 -17.12
N LEU A 78 6.13 11.87 -16.95
CA LEU A 78 7.37 11.09 -16.86
C LEU A 78 7.45 10.22 -15.60
N PHE A 79 6.65 10.52 -14.58
CA PHE A 79 6.66 9.80 -13.30
C PHE A 79 5.49 8.83 -13.13
N TYR A 80 4.40 9.03 -13.87
CA TYR A 80 3.19 8.20 -13.89
C TYR A 80 3.04 7.52 -15.25
N ASP A 81 4.11 6.82 -15.63
CA ASP A 81 4.35 6.20 -16.93
C ASP A 81 3.75 4.80 -17.09
N CYS A 82 3.24 4.22 -16.00
CA CYS A 82 2.65 2.89 -15.99
C CYS A 82 1.43 2.83 -15.06
N PRO A 83 0.52 1.87 -15.28
CA PRO A 83 -0.59 1.64 -14.36
C PRO A 83 -0.12 1.35 -12.94
N ASP A 84 -0.92 1.72 -11.96
CA ASP A 84 -0.63 1.49 -10.55
C ASP A 84 -1.90 1.23 -9.74
N VAL A 85 -1.73 0.79 -8.50
CA VAL A 85 -2.81 0.63 -7.52
C VAL A 85 -2.44 1.31 -6.22
N LEU A 86 -3.42 1.90 -5.54
CA LEU A 86 -3.24 2.45 -4.21
C LEU A 86 -3.16 1.32 -3.19
N TYR A 87 -2.12 1.35 -2.38
CA TYR A 87 -1.72 0.23 -1.54
C TYR A 87 -0.98 0.69 -0.29
N THR A 88 -1.41 0.20 0.88
CA THR A 88 -0.80 0.50 2.19
C THR A 88 -0.52 -0.76 3.00
N ILE A 89 0.47 -0.68 3.88
CA ILE A 89 0.82 -1.76 4.83
C ILE A 89 0.68 -1.23 6.25
N HIS A 90 0.03 -2.00 7.11
CA HIS A 90 -0.18 -1.64 8.51
C HIS A 90 0.26 -2.75 9.44
N GLU A 91 0.86 -2.39 10.56
CA GLU A 91 1.37 -3.31 11.56
C GLU A 91 0.66 -3.10 12.90
N ARG A 92 0.48 -4.18 13.66
CA ARG A 92 0.02 -4.11 15.05
C ARG A 92 0.74 -5.14 15.91
N GLU A 93 1.14 -4.78 17.12
CA GLU A 93 1.73 -5.74 18.05
C GLU A 93 0.68 -6.72 18.58
N ILE A 94 1.02 -8.00 18.60
CA ILE A 94 0.21 -9.05 19.23
C ILE A 94 0.79 -9.27 20.62
N LYS A 95 -0.05 -9.10 21.65
CA LYS A 95 0.30 -9.40 23.05
C LYS A 95 0.26 -10.89 23.33
#